data_AF-A0A7X7G890-F1
#
_entry.id   AF-A0A7X7G890-F1
#
_cell.length_a   1.000
_cell.length_b   1.000
_cell.length_c   1.000
_cell.angle_alpha   90.00
_cell.angle_beta   90.00
_cell.angle_gamma   90.00
#
_symmetry.space_group_name_H-M   'P 1'
#
loop_
_entity.id
_entity.type
_entity.pdbx_description
1 polymer ?
#
loop_
_entity_poly.entity_id
_entity_poly.type
_entity_poly.pdbx_seq_one_letter_code
_entity_poly.pdbx_strand_id
1 'polypeptide(L)'
;MPETRTEVTLVTEGGYPYSGGGVSEWCHQIVRTMPDLGIEVVALTGGVPDKTLYPLPPNVRRLSTIPLWSFRQPGRPPRGRTRARFRAVYADFLAATLAPGGPSREFTQALRALFEYAQQEDLSAALAADDAVLLLADAWRAWPPGTDDPGVSRPKVPPLGDAALVTMWLEHMLRPLGAPVPESRLVHCASNGLAGLVGLAAAWTRGTPLVLSEHGVYLRERYLAYREVAYGWAVKSTLLRLTRALTEAVYQHAEVVAPGNL
;
A
#
# COMPACT_ATOMS: atom_id res chain seq x y z
N MET A 1 36.52 7.60 6.06
CA MET A 1 35.67 6.44 6.40
C MET A 1 34.75 6.22 5.21
N PRO A 2 34.67 5.04 4.58
CA PRO A 2 33.71 4.85 3.51
C PRO A 2 32.31 4.91 4.13
N GLU A 3 31.45 5.74 3.54
CA GLU A 3 30.10 5.99 4.02
C GLU A 3 29.32 4.67 4.17
N THR A 4 28.66 4.54 5.32
CA THR A 4 27.71 3.49 5.70
C THR A 4 26.42 3.55 4.87
N ARG A 5 26.54 3.58 3.55
CA ARG A 5 25.43 3.85 2.65
C ARG A 5 24.63 2.57 2.44
N THR A 6 23.33 2.62 2.75
CA THR A 6 22.38 1.60 2.32
C THR A 6 22.33 1.57 0.79
N GLU A 7 22.58 0.41 0.21
CA GLU A 7 22.55 0.20 -1.24
C GLU A 7 21.19 -0.30 -1.69
N VAL A 8 20.59 -1.22 -0.93
CA VAL A 8 19.30 -1.84 -1.26
C VAL A 8 18.33 -1.69 -0.09
N THR A 9 17.10 -1.26 -0.37
CA THR A 9 15.98 -1.39 0.57
C THR A 9 15.12 -2.58 0.16
N LEU A 10 15.09 -3.61 0.99
CA LEU A 10 14.18 -4.75 0.85
C LEU A 10 12.87 -4.43 1.58
N VAL A 11 11.75 -4.40 0.85
CA VAL A 11 10.42 -4.14 1.39
C VAL A 11 9.61 -5.43 1.44
N THR A 12 9.07 -5.77 2.61
CA THR A 12 8.33 -7.01 2.85
C THR A 12 6.93 -6.72 3.39
N GLU A 13 5.95 -7.56 3.05
CA GLU A 13 4.58 -7.51 3.60
C GLU A 13 4.30 -8.79 4.39
N GLY A 14 3.93 -8.65 5.68
CA GLY A 14 3.35 -9.73 6.48
C GLY A 14 4.30 -10.87 6.91
N GLY A 15 5.62 -10.70 6.75
CA GLY A 15 6.57 -11.81 6.94
C GLY A 15 7.89 -11.40 7.57
N TYR A 16 8.95 -11.34 6.76
CA TYR A 16 10.32 -11.13 7.21
C TYR A 16 10.52 -9.73 7.81
N PRO A 17 11.24 -9.59 8.94
CA PRO A 17 11.94 -10.64 9.71
C PRO A 17 11.12 -11.22 10.87
N TYR A 18 9.81 -10.98 10.95
CA TYR A 18 8.98 -11.22 12.14
C TYR A 18 8.20 -12.53 12.13
N SER A 19 7.81 -13.03 10.97
CA SER A 19 6.96 -14.22 10.83
C SER A 19 7.55 -15.18 9.81
N GLY A 20 7.39 -16.48 10.05
CA GLY A 20 7.86 -17.53 9.16
C GLY A 20 7.00 -17.65 7.90
N GLY A 21 7.48 -18.42 6.93
CA GLY A 21 6.81 -18.65 5.65
C GLY A 21 7.79 -18.65 4.49
N GLY A 22 7.36 -19.12 3.32
CA GLY A 22 8.23 -19.25 2.15
C GLY A 22 8.88 -17.91 1.72
N VAL A 23 8.09 -16.84 1.68
CA VAL A 23 8.60 -15.48 1.36
C VAL A 23 9.62 -15.01 2.38
N SER A 24 9.37 -15.26 3.68
CA SER A 24 10.28 -14.80 4.73
C SER A 24 11.62 -15.53 4.72
N GLU A 25 11.57 -16.85 4.49
CA GLU A 25 12.76 -17.68 4.34
C GLU A 25 13.58 -17.24 3.14
N TRP A 26 12.92 -16.99 2.00
CA TRP A 26 13.58 -16.46 0.81
C TRP A 26 14.22 -15.09 1.04
N CYS A 27 13.51 -14.17 1.70
CA CYS A 27 14.06 -12.85 2.06
C CYS A 27 15.32 -13.03 2.92
N HIS A 28 15.27 -13.92 3.91
CA HIS A 28 16.41 -14.21 4.78
C HIS A 28 17.60 -14.78 4.00
N GLN A 29 17.36 -15.65 3.02
CA GLN A 29 18.39 -16.23 2.16
C GLN A 29 19.05 -15.16 1.28
N ILE A 30 18.27 -14.31 0.60
CA ILE A 30 18.81 -13.21 -0.22
C ILE A 30 19.70 -12.29 0.58
N VAL A 31 19.23 -11.86 1.75
CA VAL A 31 19.99 -10.95 2.61
C VAL A 31 21.31 -11.60 3.03
N ARG A 32 21.35 -12.92 3.26
CA ARG A 32 22.56 -13.65 3.66
C ARG A 32 23.53 -13.94 2.52
N THR A 33 23.04 -14.14 1.29
CA THR A 33 23.88 -14.44 0.12
C THR A 33 24.51 -13.19 -0.49
N MET A 34 24.12 -12.00 -0.04
CA MET A 34 24.67 -10.70 -0.50
C MET A 34 25.39 -9.95 0.63
N PRO A 35 26.43 -10.53 1.27
CA PRO A 35 27.09 -9.94 2.43
C PRO A 35 27.78 -8.60 2.14
N ASP A 36 28.15 -8.36 0.88
CA ASP A 36 28.84 -7.16 0.44
C ASP A 36 27.91 -5.94 0.32
N LEU A 37 26.59 -6.15 0.23
CA LEU A 37 25.61 -5.08 0.05
C LEU A 37 25.07 -4.54 1.38
N GLY A 38 25.03 -3.22 1.54
CA GLY A 38 24.33 -2.58 2.66
C GLY A 38 22.81 -2.64 2.48
N ILE A 39 22.09 -3.33 3.38
CA ILE A 39 20.64 -3.56 3.25
C ILE A 39 19.85 -2.81 4.34
N GLU A 40 18.80 -2.09 3.95
CA GLU A 40 17.71 -1.68 4.82
C GLU A 40 16.52 -2.61 4.61
N VAL A 41 15.90 -3.08 5.68
CA VAL A 41 14.66 -3.84 5.61
C VAL A 41 13.51 -2.94 6.04
N VAL A 42 12.49 -2.78 5.20
CA VAL A 42 11.24 -2.10 5.53
C VAL A 42 10.13 -3.15 5.60
N ALA A 43 9.68 -3.47 6.81
CA ALA A 43 8.66 -4.50 7.04
C ALA A 43 7.28 -3.86 7.27
N LEU A 44 6.34 -4.13 6.36
CA LEU A 44 4.92 -3.86 6.58
C LEU A 44 4.33 -4.99 7.41
N THR A 45 3.77 -4.68 8.58
CA THR A 45 3.29 -5.69 9.53
C THR A 45 1.81 -5.50 9.86
N GLY A 46 1.16 -6.58 10.28
CA GLY A 46 -0.22 -6.54 10.77
C GLY A 46 -0.34 -5.64 12.00
N GLY A 47 0.49 -5.84 13.02
CA GLY A 47 0.55 -4.99 14.23
C GLY A 47 1.97 -4.61 14.57
N VAL A 48 2.20 -4.12 15.80
CA VAL A 48 3.56 -3.93 16.32
C VAL A 48 4.13 -5.31 16.68
N PRO A 49 5.24 -5.75 16.07
CA PRO A 49 5.83 -7.03 16.39
C PRO A 49 6.63 -6.97 17.70
N ASP A 50 6.61 -8.07 18.47
CA ASP A 50 7.35 -8.15 19.74
C ASP A 50 8.86 -8.36 19.55
N LYS A 51 9.23 -9.27 18.65
CA LYS A 51 10.61 -9.63 18.35
C LYS A 51 10.76 -10.17 16.94
N THR A 52 11.97 -10.08 16.38
CA THR A 52 12.33 -10.74 15.12
C THR A 52 12.38 -12.26 15.30
N LEU A 53 11.83 -13.01 14.35
CA LEU A 53 11.99 -14.46 14.27
C LEU A 53 13.32 -14.83 13.62
N TYR A 54 13.71 -14.09 12.59
CA TYR A 54 14.96 -14.30 11.87
C TYR A 54 16.09 -13.44 12.44
N PRO A 55 17.28 -13.99 12.71
CA PRO A 55 18.43 -13.19 13.07
C PRO A 55 18.88 -12.34 11.88
N LEU A 56 19.06 -11.03 12.07
CA LEU A 56 19.51 -10.14 11.01
C LEU A 56 21.03 -10.26 10.82
N PRO A 57 21.53 -10.54 9.60
CA PRO A 57 22.96 -10.59 9.35
C PRO A 57 23.61 -9.19 9.41
N PRO A 58 24.94 -9.08 9.57
CA PRO A 58 25.64 -7.80 9.78
C PRO A 58 25.50 -6.78 8.64
N ASN A 59 25.15 -7.23 7.43
CA ASN A 59 24.93 -6.38 6.27
C ASN A 59 23.56 -5.68 6.30
N VAL A 60 22.62 -6.13 7.14
CA VAL A 60 21.38 -5.39 7.44
C VAL A 60 21.72 -4.23 8.36
N ARG A 61 21.77 -3.03 7.80
CA ARG A 61 22.16 -1.79 8.50
C ARG A 61 21.00 -1.15 9.24
N ARG A 62 19.77 -1.40 8.79
CA ARG A 62 18.56 -0.82 9.35
C ARG A 62 17.36 -1.74 9.17
N LEU A 63 16.52 -1.81 10.20
CA LEU A 63 15.18 -2.38 10.15
C LEU A 63 14.18 -1.27 10.49
N SER A 64 13.29 -0.95 9.56
CA SER A 64 12.18 -0.02 9.73
C SER A 64 10.88 -0.80 9.66
N THR A 65 9.94 -0.55 10.57
CA THR A 65 8.68 -1.30 10.64
C THR A 65 7.50 -0.36 10.50
N ILE A 66 6.59 -0.69 9.59
CA ILE A 66 5.37 0.07 9.33
C ILE A 66 4.18 -0.82 9.74
N PRO A 67 3.69 -0.69 10.98
CA PRO A 67 2.54 -1.44 11.46
C PRO A 67 1.24 -0.88 10.87
N LEU A 68 0.59 -1.69 10.04
CA LEU A 68 -0.62 -1.29 9.33
C LEU A 68 -1.82 -1.21 10.27
N TRP A 69 -1.95 -2.13 11.25
CA TRP A 69 -3.06 -2.22 12.21
C TRP A 69 -2.68 -1.98 13.66
N SER A 70 -1.58 -1.27 13.92
CA SER A 70 -1.34 -0.74 15.27
C SER A 70 -2.29 0.40 15.57
N PHE A 71 -2.70 0.49 16.84
CA PHE A 71 -3.30 1.71 17.35
C PHE A 71 -2.35 2.90 17.13
N ARG A 72 -2.88 3.99 16.60
CA ARG A 72 -2.17 5.26 16.45
C ARG A 72 -3.06 6.31 17.09
N GLN A 73 -2.48 7.18 17.94
CA GLN A 73 -3.25 8.30 18.46
C GLN A 73 -3.72 9.15 17.28
N PRO A 74 -5.03 9.38 17.11
CA PRO A 74 -5.52 10.17 16.00
C PRO A 74 -4.94 11.59 16.08
N GLY A 75 -4.29 12.02 15.00
CA GLY A 75 -3.96 13.43 14.82
C GLY A 75 -5.23 14.28 14.76
N ARG A 76 -5.07 15.60 14.80
CA ARG A 76 -6.21 16.51 14.63
C ARG A 76 -6.67 16.48 13.17
N PRO A 77 -7.99 16.37 12.89
CA PRO A 77 -8.50 16.48 11.54
C PRO A 77 -8.01 17.76 10.85
N PRO A 78 -7.70 17.72 9.54
CA PRO A 78 -7.23 18.89 8.81
C PRO A 78 -8.29 19.98 8.78
N ARG A 79 -7.85 21.25 8.72
CA ARG A 79 -8.73 22.43 8.66
C ARG A 79 -8.31 23.38 7.54
N GLY A 80 -9.21 24.31 7.20
CA GLY A 80 -8.92 25.38 6.22
C GLY A 80 -8.38 24.85 4.89
N ARG A 81 -7.22 25.38 4.48
CA ARG A 81 -6.58 25.02 3.20
C ARG A 81 -6.13 23.56 3.15
N THR A 82 -5.60 23.01 4.24
CA THR A 82 -5.18 21.60 4.31
C THR A 82 -6.38 20.67 4.11
N ARG A 83 -7.53 20.98 4.73
CA ARG A 83 -8.79 20.23 4.51
C ARG A 83 -9.23 20.29 3.05
N ALA A 84 -9.22 21.49 2.45
CA ALA A 84 -9.60 21.65 1.04
C ALA A 84 -8.69 20.84 0.10
N ARG A 85 -7.37 20.87 0.35
CA ARG A 85 -6.38 20.07 -0.40
C ARG A 85 -6.66 18.58 -0.25
N PHE A 86 -6.85 18.08 0.98
CA PHE A 86 -7.19 16.67 1.22
C PHE A 86 -8.43 16.25 0.44
N ARG A 87 -9.52 17.02 0.54
CA ARG A 87 -10.77 16.70 -0.17
C ARG A 87 -10.56 16.59 -1.68
N ALA A 88 -9.77 17.47 -2.27
CA ALA A 88 -9.46 17.43 -3.69
C ALA A 88 -8.67 16.18 -4.08
N VAL A 89 -7.51 15.95 -3.45
CA VAL A 89 -6.64 14.80 -3.80
C VAL A 89 -7.32 13.45 -3.51
N TYR A 90 -8.13 13.38 -2.44
CA TYR A 90 -8.83 12.15 -2.09
C TYR A 90 -10.03 11.90 -3.01
N ALA A 91 -10.75 12.94 -3.45
CA ALA A 91 -11.80 12.78 -4.46
C ALA A 91 -11.25 12.25 -5.78
N ASP A 92 -10.11 12.77 -6.24
CA ASP A 92 -9.44 12.29 -7.47
C ASP A 92 -9.00 10.83 -7.32
N PHE A 93 -8.44 10.46 -6.16
CA PHE A 93 -8.06 9.08 -5.86
C PHE A 93 -9.26 8.13 -5.85
N LEU A 94 -10.37 8.52 -5.23
CA LEU A 94 -11.59 7.73 -5.21
C LEU A 94 -12.18 7.56 -6.61
N ALA A 95 -12.24 8.64 -7.39
CA ALA A 95 -12.73 8.62 -8.76
C ALA A 95 -11.89 7.67 -9.64
N ALA A 96 -10.56 7.77 -9.57
CA ALA A 96 -9.65 6.91 -10.32
C ALA A 96 -9.72 5.44 -9.85
N THR A 97 -9.89 5.19 -8.55
CA THR A 97 -10.03 3.84 -7.99
C THR A 97 -11.33 3.18 -8.44
N LEU A 98 -12.43 3.94 -8.52
CA LEU A 98 -13.75 3.42 -8.89
C LEU A 98 -14.01 3.43 -10.40
N ALA A 99 -13.10 3.99 -11.20
CA ALA A 99 -13.27 4.12 -12.64
C ALA A 99 -13.51 2.75 -13.33
N PRO A 100 -14.42 2.70 -14.33
CA PRO A 100 -14.58 1.53 -15.19
C PRO A 100 -13.36 1.34 -16.10
N GLY A 101 -13.08 0.11 -16.52
CA GLY A 101 -11.97 -0.21 -17.44
C GLY A 101 -10.66 -0.59 -16.75
N GLY A 102 -10.55 -0.36 -15.43
CA GLY A 102 -9.41 -0.77 -14.64
C GLY A 102 -8.44 0.39 -14.37
N PRO A 103 -7.24 0.06 -13.89
CA PRO A 103 -6.24 1.03 -13.46
C PRO A 103 -5.81 1.91 -14.63
N SER A 104 -5.51 3.17 -14.33
CA SER A 104 -5.17 4.15 -15.35
C SER A 104 -4.06 5.08 -14.86
N ARG A 105 -3.49 5.86 -15.77
CA ARG A 105 -2.48 6.89 -15.45
C ARG A 105 -3.00 7.85 -14.38
N GLU A 106 -4.30 8.12 -14.38
CA GLU A 106 -5.00 8.95 -13.40
C GLU A 106 -4.92 8.35 -11.99
N PHE A 107 -5.02 7.01 -11.83
CA PHE A 107 -4.84 6.37 -10.53
C PHE A 107 -3.44 6.61 -9.97
N THR A 108 -2.40 6.40 -10.77
CA THR A 108 -1.01 6.64 -10.34
C THR A 108 -0.80 8.10 -9.97
N GLN A 109 -1.34 9.04 -10.75
CA GLN A 109 -1.25 10.48 -10.46
C GLN A 109 -1.95 10.84 -9.15
N ALA A 110 -3.16 10.32 -8.92
CA ALA A 110 -3.90 10.57 -7.70
C ALA A 110 -3.24 9.92 -6.47
N LEU A 111 -2.68 8.71 -6.62
CA LEU A 111 -1.92 8.05 -5.57
C LEU A 111 -0.64 8.83 -5.22
N ARG A 112 0.06 9.38 -6.22
CA ARG A 112 1.20 10.27 -6.02
C ARG A 112 0.79 11.57 -5.33
N ALA A 113 -0.35 12.16 -5.67
CA ALA A 113 -0.85 13.36 -4.98
C ALA A 113 -1.19 13.09 -3.50
N LEU A 114 -1.73 11.90 -3.19
CA LEU A 114 -1.92 11.44 -1.81
C LEU A 114 -0.59 11.23 -1.09
N PHE A 115 0.42 10.67 -1.76
CA PHE A 115 1.77 10.57 -1.23
C PHE A 115 2.34 11.95 -0.88
N GLU A 116 2.28 12.91 -1.81
CA GLU A 116 2.76 14.29 -1.59
C GLU A 116 2.01 15.00 -0.47
N TYR A 117 0.72 14.68 -0.28
CA TYR A 117 -0.03 15.11 0.90
C TYR A 117 0.50 14.45 2.17
N ALA A 118 0.66 13.12 2.19
CA ALA A 118 1.09 12.34 3.36
C ALA A 118 2.52 12.67 3.82
N GLN A 119 3.38 13.17 2.94
CA GLN A 119 4.73 13.64 3.28
C GLN A 119 4.74 15.01 3.96
N GLN A 120 3.64 15.77 3.90
CA GLN A 120 3.54 17.13 4.45
C GLN A 120 2.53 17.24 5.58
N GLU A 121 1.54 16.36 5.60
CA GLU A 121 0.34 16.43 6.44
C GLU A 121 -0.02 15.04 6.96
N ASP A 122 -0.81 14.98 8.05
CA ASP A 122 -1.27 13.71 8.61
C ASP A 122 -2.42 13.10 7.78
N LEU A 123 -2.08 12.23 6.83
CA LEU A 123 -3.05 11.49 6.01
C LEU A 123 -3.93 10.57 6.85
N SER A 124 -3.41 9.94 7.90
CA SER A 124 -4.19 9.08 8.78
C SER A 124 -5.29 9.87 9.50
N ALA A 125 -4.95 11.05 10.03
CA ALA A 125 -5.94 11.93 10.66
C ALA A 125 -6.99 12.46 9.67
N ALA A 126 -6.60 12.68 8.41
CA ALA A 126 -7.52 13.11 7.37
C ALA A 126 -8.49 11.99 6.94
N LEU A 127 -8.00 10.76 6.79
CA LEU A 127 -8.82 9.59 6.47
C LEU A 127 -9.72 9.18 7.65
N ALA A 128 -9.33 9.45 8.89
CA ALA A 128 -10.16 9.21 10.06
C ALA A 128 -11.29 10.24 10.26
N ALA A 129 -11.34 11.32 9.47
CA ALA A 129 -12.35 12.36 9.58
C ALA A 129 -13.61 12.04 8.75
N ASP A 130 -14.76 12.61 9.16
CA ASP A 130 -16.06 12.41 8.49
C ASP A 130 -16.02 12.72 6.98
N ASP A 131 -15.20 13.69 6.58
CA ASP A 131 -15.01 14.06 5.18
C ASP A 131 -14.62 12.87 4.29
N ALA A 132 -13.77 11.97 4.77
CA ALA A 132 -13.32 10.83 3.99
C ALA A 132 -14.47 9.84 3.74
N VAL A 133 -15.29 9.59 4.77
CA VAL A 133 -16.45 8.71 4.68
C VAL A 133 -17.50 9.32 3.74
N LEU A 134 -17.76 10.62 3.86
CA LEU A 134 -18.73 11.33 3.03
C LEU A 134 -18.29 11.38 1.56
N LEU A 135 -17.01 11.64 1.29
CA LEU A 135 -16.48 11.64 -0.07
C LEU A 135 -16.58 10.27 -0.73
N LEU A 136 -16.30 9.18 -0.01
CA LEU A 136 -16.51 7.83 -0.53
C LEU A 136 -17.98 7.53 -0.81
N ALA A 137 -18.88 7.92 0.11
CA ALA A 137 -20.32 7.74 -0.08
C ALA A 137 -20.86 8.57 -1.27
N ASP A 138 -20.31 9.75 -1.51
CA ASP A 138 -20.62 10.58 -2.69
C ASP A 138 -20.08 9.93 -3.97
N ALA A 139 -18.84 9.41 -3.95
CA ALA A 139 -18.23 8.72 -5.08
C ALA A 139 -19.03 7.46 -5.48
N TRP A 140 -19.51 6.67 -4.50
CA TRP A 140 -20.40 5.54 -4.77
C TRP A 140 -21.75 5.96 -5.34
N ARG A 141 -22.30 7.12 -4.94
CA ARG A 141 -23.55 7.64 -5.52
C ARG A 141 -23.38 8.11 -6.97
N ALA A 142 -22.20 8.61 -7.31
CA ALA A 142 -21.84 8.99 -8.67
C ALA A 142 -21.42 7.79 -9.54
N TRP A 143 -21.25 6.60 -8.94
CA TRP A 143 -20.80 5.40 -9.64
C TRP A 143 -21.84 4.97 -10.69
N PRO A 144 -21.47 4.88 -11.98
CA PRO A 144 -22.38 4.45 -13.04
C PRO A 144 -23.05 3.10 -12.74
N PRO A 145 -24.39 3.00 -12.83
CA PRO A 145 -25.09 1.73 -12.82
C PRO A 145 -24.66 0.88 -14.02
N GLY A 146 -24.24 -0.37 -13.80
CA GLY A 146 -23.91 -1.32 -14.88
C GLY A 146 -22.43 -1.60 -15.11
N THR A 147 -21.52 -1.14 -14.25
CA THR A 147 -20.11 -1.60 -14.24
C THR A 147 -19.89 -2.90 -13.45
N ASP A 148 -20.98 -3.58 -13.10
CA ASP A 148 -21.02 -4.80 -12.30
C ASP A 148 -21.72 -5.93 -13.08
N ASP A 149 -21.37 -7.18 -12.77
CA ASP A 149 -21.88 -8.40 -13.40
C ASP A 149 -23.40 -8.38 -13.65
N PRO A 150 -23.87 -8.73 -14.87
CA PRO A 150 -25.29 -8.88 -15.16
C PRO A 150 -25.93 -9.91 -14.22
N GLY A 151 -26.99 -9.52 -13.50
CA GLY A 151 -27.83 -10.44 -12.72
C GLY A 151 -27.74 -10.34 -11.19
N VAL A 152 -26.90 -9.48 -10.63
CA VAL A 152 -26.84 -9.27 -9.18
C VAL A 152 -27.73 -8.09 -8.76
N SER A 153 -28.82 -8.35 -8.04
CA SER A 153 -29.62 -7.30 -7.40
C SER A 153 -28.84 -6.68 -6.25
N ARG A 154 -28.52 -5.39 -6.35
CA ARG A 154 -27.75 -4.63 -5.36
C ARG A 154 -28.54 -3.38 -4.92
N PRO A 155 -28.47 -2.96 -3.65
CA PRO A 155 -29.05 -1.69 -3.25
C PRO A 155 -28.42 -0.55 -4.05
N LYS A 156 -29.24 0.41 -4.49
CA LYS A 156 -28.83 1.53 -5.35
C LYS A 156 -27.79 2.44 -4.70
N VAL A 157 -27.76 2.48 -3.36
CA VAL A 157 -26.79 3.25 -2.57
C VAL A 157 -26.25 2.35 -1.45
N PRO A 158 -24.93 2.15 -1.33
CA PRO A 158 -24.36 1.39 -0.23
C PRO A 158 -24.56 2.06 1.14
N PRO A 159 -24.63 1.30 2.25
CA PRO A 159 -24.74 1.87 3.60
C PRO A 159 -23.56 2.77 3.98
N LEU A 160 -23.80 3.81 4.79
CA LEU A 160 -22.73 4.66 5.32
C LEU A 160 -21.72 3.87 6.18
N GLY A 161 -22.18 2.82 6.86
CA GLY A 161 -21.32 1.91 7.61
C GLY A 161 -20.30 1.17 6.73
N ASP A 162 -20.69 0.82 5.49
CA ASP A 162 -19.76 0.23 4.52
C ASP A 162 -18.71 1.25 4.07
N ALA A 163 -19.10 2.52 3.91
CA ALA A 163 -18.16 3.58 3.58
C ALA A 163 -17.16 3.81 4.73
N ALA A 164 -17.62 3.78 5.99
CA ALA A 164 -16.75 3.88 7.16
C ALA A 164 -15.78 2.68 7.24
N LEU A 165 -16.25 1.46 6.96
CA LEU A 165 -15.43 0.27 6.92
C LEU A 165 -14.33 0.38 5.85
N VAL A 166 -14.68 0.75 4.62
CA VAL A 166 -13.70 0.93 3.55
C VAL A 166 -12.72 2.05 3.89
N THR A 167 -13.20 3.16 4.45
CA THR A 167 -12.32 4.27 4.85
C THR A 167 -11.30 3.82 5.92
N MET A 168 -11.70 2.98 6.87
CA MET A 168 -10.77 2.35 7.81
C MET A 168 -9.72 1.51 7.07
N TRP A 169 -10.13 0.63 6.16
CA TRP A 169 -9.19 -0.17 5.36
C TRP A 169 -8.22 0.70 4.55
N LEU A 170 -8.71 1.76 3.90
CA LEU A 170 -7.90 2.71 3.16
C LEU A 170 -6.88 3.41 4.05
N GLU A 171 -7.29 3.86 5.24
CA GLU A 171 -6.37 4.46 6.22
C GLU A 171 -5.19 3.54 6.52
N HIS A 172 -5.46 2.27 6.82
CA HIS A 172 -4.45 1.28 7.18
C HIS A 172 -3.56 0.91 6.00
N MET A 173 -4.15 0.69 4.82
CA MET A 173 -3.44 0.34 3.59
C MET A 173 -2.55 1.47 3.08
N LEU A 174 -2.93 2.74 3.29
CA LEU A 174 -2.20 3.91 2.78
C LEU A 174 -1.16 4.46 3.76
N ARG A 175 -1.04 3.93 4.99
CA ARG A 175 0.01 4.34 5.95
C ARG A 175 1.43 4.36 5.38
N PRO A 176 1.85 3.41 4.51
CA PRO A 176 3.19 3.46 3.91
C PRO A 176 3.49 4.75 3.15
N LEU A 177 2.48 5.46 2.63
CA LEU A 177 2.68 6.74 1.93
C LEU A 177 3.20 7.86 2.83
N GLY A 178 2.91 7.79 4.13
CA GLY A 178 3.39 8.75 5.14
C GLY A 178 4.69 8.33 5.82
N ALA A 179 5.24 7.16 5.48
CA ALA A 179 6.51 6.70 6.05
C ALA A 179 7.70 7.47 5.43
N PRO A 180 8.84 7.54 6.14
CA PRO A 180 10.07 8.09 5.57
C PRO A 180 10.46 7.34 4.29
N VAL A 181 10.76 8.09 3.23
CA VAL A 181 11.14 7.50 1.94
C VAL A 181 12.57 6.92 2.04
N PRO A 182 12.82 5.65 1.66
CA PRO A 182 14.15 5.03 1.77
C PRO A 182 15.21 5.63 0.85
N GLU A 183 16.41 5.90 1.36
CA GLU A 183 17.51 6.60 0.65
C GLU A 183 18.51 5.66 -0.05
N SER A 184 18.06 4.46 -0.40
CA SER A 184 18.88 3.44 -1.07
C SER A 184 19.01 3.70 -2.59
N ARG A 185 19.96 2.99 -3.21
CA ARG A 185 20.19 3.01 -4.67
C ARG A 185 19.18 2.16 -5.42
N LEU A 186 18.52 1.24 -4.73
CA LEU A 186 17.55 0.29 -5.27
C LEU A 186 16.51 -0.04 -4.20
N VAL A 187 15.23 -0.08 -4.57
CA VAL A 187 14.17 -0.67 -3.73
C VAL A 187 13.74 -2.00 -4.34
N HIS A 188 13.77 -3.06 -3.53
CA HIS A 188 13.30 -4.38 -3.88
C HIS A 188 12.04 -4.72 -3.08
N CYS A 189 10.90 -4.79 -3.74
CA CYS A 189 9.65 -5.25 -3.14
C CYS A 189 9.53 -6.78 -3.27
N ALA A 190 9.46 -7.48 -2.14
CA ALA A 190 9.31 -8.94 -2.08
C ALA A 190 7.90 -9.43 -2.45
N SER A 191 6.95 -8.51 -2.57
CA SER A 191 5.60 -8.78 -3.06
C SER A 191 5.06 -7.55 -3.79
N ASN A 192 4.11 -7.79 -4.67
CA ASN A 192 3.30 -6.71 -5.22
C ASN A 192 2.27 -6.24 -4.16
N GLY A 193 1.55 -5.15 -4.42
CA GLY A 193 0.59 -4.59 -3.47
C GLY A 193 1.17 -3.53 -2.55
N LEU A 194 0.96 -3.63 -1.23
CA LEU A 194 1.25 -2.54 -0.29
C LEU A 194 2.76 -2.27 -0.14
N ALA A 195 3.58 -3.31 -0.23
CA ALA A 195 5.05 -3.15 -0.27
C ALA A 195 5.48 -2.23 -1.42
N GLY A 196 4.76 -2.27 -2.55
CA GLY A 196 4.99 -1.41 -3.71
C GLY A 196 4.79 0.09 -3.42
N LEU A 197 4.01 0.47 -2.42
CA LEU A 197 3.84 1.89 -2.04
C LEU A 197 5.16 2.54 -1.62
N VAL A 198 6.02 1.79 -0.92
CA VAL A 198 7.35 2.26 -0.51
C VAL A 198 8.28 2.41 -1.72
N GLY A 199 8.22 1.45 -2.65
CA GLY A 199 8.96 1.50 -3.92
C GLY A 199 8.54 2.67 -4.80
N LEU A 200 7.24 2.87 -4.97
CA LEU A 200 6.66 4.00 -5.70
C LEU A 200 7.05 5.34 -5.08
N ALA A 201 7.01 5.46 -3.75
CA ALA A 201 7.47 6.67 -3.05
C ALA A 201 8.94 6.99 -3.37
N ALA A 202 9.83 5.99 -3.31
CA ALA A 202 11.25 6.18 -3.64
C ALA A 202 11.45 6.57 -5.12
N ALA A 203 10.72 5.93 -6.03
CA ALA A 203 10.75 6.26 -7.45
C ALA A 203 10.27 7.70 -7.71
N TRP A 204 9.16 8.14 -7.11
CA TRP A 204 8.63 9.49 -7.31
C TRP A 204 9.49 10.60 -6.71
N THR A 205 10.17 10.34 -5.59
CA THR A 205 11.01 11.33 -4.90
C THR A 205 12.41 11.44 -5.50
N ARG A 206 13.03 10.30 -5.84
CA ARG A 206 14.45 10.24 -6.20
C ARG A 206 14.75 9.56 -7.54
N GLY A 207 13.74 9.05 -8.22
CA GLY A 207 13.95 8.18 -9.37
C GLY A 207 14.65 6.87 -9.00
N THR A 208 14.56 6.44 -7.73
CA THR A 208 15.19 5.19 -7.28
C THR A 208 14.56 4.01 -8.04
N PRO A 209 15.36 3.17 -8.70
CA PRO A 209 14.85 2.01 -9.40
C PRO A 209 14.12 1.02 -8.48
N LEU A 210 13.05 0.44 -9.03
CA LEU A 210 12.18 -0.50 -8.34
C LEU A 210 12.34 -1.90 -8.96
N VAL A 211 12.75 -2.86 -8.15
CA VAL A 211 12.72 -4.30 -8.47
C VAL A 211 11.53 -4.92 -7.74
N LEU A 212 10.73 -5.68 -8.47
CA LEU A 212 9.61 -6.44 -7.92
C LEU A 212 9.92 -7.94 -8.00
N SER A 213 9.77 -8.66 -6.88
CA SER A 213 9.68 -10.11 -6.87
C SER A 213 8.28 -10.54 -6.46
N GLU A 214 7.72 -11.51 -7.18
CA GLU A 214 6.43 -12.11 -6.84
C GLU A 214 6.59 -13.61 -6.58
N HIS A 215 6.33 -14.01 -5.34
CA HIS A 215 6.26 -15.42 -4.91
C HIS A 215 4.86 -16.02 -5.06
N GLY A 216 3.86 -15.15 -5.16
CA GLY A 216 2.46 -15.47 -5.34
C GLY A 216 1.78 -14.33 -6.08
N VAL A 217 0.70 -14.64 -6.80
CA VAL A 217 -0.04 -13.62 -7.54
C VAL A 217 -0.86 -12.83 -6.54
N TYR A 218 -0.37 -11.65 -6.13
CA TYR A 218 -0.97 -10.83 -5.06
C TYR A 218 -2.46 -10.62 -5.26
N LEU A 219 -2.85 -10.28 -6.49
CA LEU A 219 -4.24 -10.07 -6.86
C LEU A 219 -5.08 -11.33 -6.61
N ARG A 220 -4.62 -12.51 -7.07
CA ARG A 220 -5.31 -13.79 -6.88
C ARG A 220 -5.51 -14.09 -5.40
N GLU A 221 -4.50 -13.87 -4.57
CA GLU A 221 -4.57 -14.09 -3.13
C GLU A 221 -5.59 -13.16 -2.46
N ARG A 222 -5.63 -11.88 -2.85
CA ARG A 222 -6.65 -10.93 -2.36
C ARG A 222 -8.06 -11.33 -2.81
N TYR A 223 -8.24 -11.77 -4.05
CA TYR A 223 -9.54 -12.28 -4.52
C TYR A 223 -10.01 -13.49 -3.72
N LEU A 224 -9.13 -14.45 -3.43
CA LEU A 224 -9.47 -15.61 -2.60
C LEU A 224 -9.83 -15.19 -1.17
N ALA A 225 -9.04 -14.32 -0.55
CA ALA A 225 -9.32 -13.83 0.80
C ALA A 225 -10.69 -13.13 0.90
N TYR A 226 -11.04 -12.25 -0.05
CA TYR A 226 -12.33 -11.55 -0.03
C TYR A 226 -13.54 -12.43 -0.39
N ARG A 227 -13.34 -13.63 -0.95
CA ARG A 227 -14.42 -14.61 -1.15
C ARG A 227 -14.91 -15.16 0.19
N GLU A 228 -14.01 -15.36 1.16
CA GLU A 228 -14.32 -15.97 2.45
C GLU A 228 -14.93 -14.98 3.46
N VAL A 229 -14.78 -13.68 3.24
CA VAL A 229 -15.28 -12.64 4.15
C VAL A 229 -16.68 -12.15 3.75
N ALA A 230 -17.58 -12.02 4.72
CA ALA A 230 -18.95 -11.55 4.55
C ALA A 230 -19.06 -10.01 4.44
N TYR A 231 -18.36 -9.40 3.48
CA TYR A 231 -18.48 -7.97 3.18
C TYR A 231 -19.57 -7.67 2.14
N GLY A 232 -20.18 -6.49 2.24
CA GLY A 232 -21.06 -5.94 1.22
C GLY A 232 -20.35 -5.77 -0.13
N TRP A 233 -21.12 -5.75 -1.22
CA TRP A 233 -20.58 -5.70 -2.58
C TRP A 233 -19.71 -4.46 -2.82
N ALA A 234 -20.10 -3.30 -2.27
CA ALA A 234 -19.40 -2.03 -2.46
C ALA A 234 -18.03 -2.04 -1.77
N VAL A 235 -17.97 -2.64 -0.59
CA VAL A 235 -16.72 -2.89 0.15
C VAL A 235 -15.80 -3.78 -0.67
N LYS A 236 -16.29 -4.96 -1.09
CA LYS A 236 -15.49 -5.91 -1.88
C LYS A 236 -15.00 -5.28 -3.18
N SER A 237 -15.89 -4.62 -3.93
CA SER A 237 -15.52 -4.03 -5.20
C SER A 237 -14.53 -2.89 -5.05
N THR A 238 -14.65 -2.05 -4.03
CA THR A 238 -13.72 -0.93 -3.83
C THR A 238 -12.33 -1.46 -3.48
N LEU A 239 -12.22 -2.41 -2.55
CA LEU A 239 -10.94 -2.99 -2.13
C LEU A 239 -10.27 -3.78 -3.26
N LEU A 240 -11.04 -4.53 -4.05
CA LEU A 240 -10.51 -5.28 -5.20
C LEU A 240 -10.04 -4.36 -6.32
N ARG A 241 -10.78 -3.28 -6.61
CA ARG A 241 -10.38 -2.28 -7.61
C ARG A 241 -9.11 -1.55 -7.19
N LEU A 242 -9.03 -1.12 -5.92
CA LEU A 242 -7.81 -0.54 -5.36
C LEU A 242 -6.63 -1.51 -5.47
N THR A 243 -6.81 -2.76 -5.04
CA THR A 243 -5.77 -3.79 -5.10
C THR A 243 -5.27 -3.95 -6.54
N ARG A 244 -6.19 -4.11 -7.50
CA ARG A 244 -5.85 -4.21 -8.92
C ARG A 244 -5.09 -2.98 -9.41
N ALA A 245 -5.54 -1.79 -9.04
CA ALA A 245 -4.93 -0.53 -9.46
C ALA A 245 -3.54 -0.29 -8.90
N LEU A 246 -3.34 -0.62 -7.63
CA LEU A 246 -2.03 -0.59 -7.01
C LEU A 246 -1.08 -1.60 -7.66
N THR A 247 -1.54 -2.85 -7.84
CA THR A 247 -0.75 -3.93 -8.45
C THR A 247 -0.27 -3.53 -9.85
N GLU A 248 -1.15 -2.95 -10.66
CA GLU A 248 -0.82 -2.47 -12.00
C GLU A 248 0.12 -1.26 -11.99
N ALA A 249 -0.11 -0.28 -11.11
CA ALA A 249 0.77 0.88 -10.97
C ALA A 249 2.20 0.47 -10.59
N VAL A 250 2.35 -0.53 -9.71
CA VAL A 250 3.65 -1.08 -9.31
C VAL A 250 4.32 -1.78 -10.49
N TYR A 251 3.61 -2.62 -11.26
CA TYR A 251 4.19 -3.23 -12.47
C TYR A 251 4.67 -2.19 -13.48
N GLN A 252 3.91 -1.11 -13.69
CA GLN A 252 4.30 -0.05 -14.62
C GLN A 252 5.54 0.73 -14.18
N HIS A 253 5.87 0.74 -12.88
CA HIS A 253 7.05 1.41 -12.34
C HIS A 253 8.23 0.47 -12.08
N ALA A 254 7.99 -0.84 -12.02
CA ALA A 254 9.04 -1.81 -11.82
C ALA A 254 9.98 -1.82 -13.04
N GLU A 255 11.26 -1.55 -12.82
CA GLU A 255 12.28 -1.61 -13.87
C GLU A 255 12.61 -3.07 -14.19
N VAL A 256 12.50 -3.95 -13.19
CA VAL A 256 12.66 -5.39 -13.31
C VAL A 256 11.58 -6.10 -12.50
N VAL A 257 10.92 -7.07 -13.12
CA VAL A 257 10.10 -8.07 -12.45
C VAL A 257 10.89 -9.38 -12.41
N ALA A 258 11.42 -9.70 -11.24
CA ALA A 258 12.25 -10.87 -11.01
C ALA A 258 11.40 -12.05 -10.49
N PRO A 259 11.68 -13.30 -10.90
CA PRO A 259 10.97 -14.45 -10.38
C PRO A 259 11.22 -14.60 -8.87
N GLY A 260 10.16 -14.82 -8.09
CA GLY A 260 10.28 -15.15 -6.66
C GLY A 260 10.65 -16.62 -6.41
N ASN A 261 10.57 -17.48 -7.42
CA ASN A 261 10.84 -18.91 -7.24
C ASN A 261 12.17 -19.25 -7.91
N LEU A 262 13.09 -19.85 -7.14
CA LEU A 262 14.16 -20.70 -7.66
C LEU A 262 13.69 -22.15 -7.62
#